data_AF-A0A7C4GRY0-F1
#
_entry.id   AF-A0A7C4GRY0-F1
#
_cell.length_a   1.000
_cell.length_b   1.000
_cell.length_c   1.000
_cell.angle_alpha   90.00
_cell.angle_beta   90.00
_cell.angle_gamma   90.00
#
_symmetry.space_group_name_H-M   'P 1'
#
loop_
_entity.id
_entity.type
_entity.pdbx_description
1 polymer ?
#
loop_
_entity_poly.entity_id
_entity_poly.type
_entity_poly.pdbx_seq_one_letter_code
_entity_poly.pdbx_strand_id
1 'polypeptide(L)'
;MRDLERYRWIVSAGIIDVKKRVIIVLIFTFTLYSLLYIASTIPLSSEEADLLMKEAEEIFKQRFTIIDIFLNNFLISLIMLIPVAGPIVGGYIIFTTGRLLGALSVSTGFPPILLISLTIITIYGLIEFLAYGTAFTESILFTYSIFKKKTRIESRWLIISIAGTAILLLAAAALEYTLIQFFGQVYPGVEEFAARI
;
A
#
# COMPACT_ATOMS: atom_id res chain seq x y z
N MET A 1 -6.50 38.89 -6.11
CA MET A 1 -7.04 38.50 -4.77
C MET A 1 -8.38 37.77 -4.86
N ARG A 2 -9.37 38.22 -5.66
CA ARG A 2 -10.66 37.51 -5.83
C ARG A 2 -10.57 36.10 -6.43
N ASP A 3 -9.62 35.83 -7.32
CA ASP A 3 -9.49 34.49 -7.94
C ASP A 3 -8.92 33.44 -6.98
N LEU A 4 -8.04 33.83 -6.06
CA LEU A 4 -7.48 32.92 -5.05
C LEU A 4 -8.56 32.43 -4.07
N GLU A 5 -9.58 33.23 -3.78
CA GLU A 5 -10.71 32.80 -2.94
C GLU A 5 -11.63 31.80 -3.66
N ARG A 6 -11.78 31.93 -4.98
CA ARG A 6 -12.55 30.97 -5.80
C ARG A 6 -11.87 29.59 -5.82
N TYR A 7 -10.54 29.53 -5.92
CA TYR A 7 -9.81 28.27 -5.79
C TYR A 7 -9.83 27.72 -4.36
N ARG A 8 -9.77 28.58 -3.34
CA ARG A 8 -9.91 28.16 -1.93
C ARG A 8 -11.24 27.44 -1.69
N TRP A 9 -12.35 27.92 -2.24
CA TRP A 9 -13.66 27.24 -2.10
C TRP A 9 -13.68 25.85 -2.77
N ILE A 10 -13.05 25.72 -3.94
CA ILE A 10 -12.98 24.44 -4.67
C ILE A 10 -12.18 23.40 -3.87
N VAL A 11 -11.10 23.83 -3.21
CA VAL A 11 -10.22 22.98 -2.39
C VAL A 11 -10.77 22.79 -0.96
N SER A 12 -11.67 23.66 -0.48
CA SER A 12 -12.26 23.59 0.87
C SER A 12 -13.66 23.00 0.93
N ALA A 13 -14.27 22.62 -0.20
CA ALA A 13 -15.67 22.20 -0.23
C ALA A 13 -15.91 20.78 0.32
N GLY A 14 -14.86 19.98 0.51
CA GLY A 14 -14.96 18.63 1.06
C GLY A 14 -15.58 18.59 2.45
N ILE A 15 -16.01 17.40 2.88
CA ILE A 15 -16.51 17.13 4.24
C ILE A 15 -15.49 17.59 5.29
N ILE A 16 -14.21 17.42 4.97
CA ILE A 16 -13.08 17.95 5.73
C ILE A 16 -12.16 18.76 4.81
N ASP A 17 -11.43 19.70 5.40
CA ASP A 17 -10.39 20.44 4.69
C ASP A 17 -9.17 19.55 4.34
N VAL A 18 -8.37 20.00 3.38
CA VAL A 18 -7.21 19.25 2.88
C VAL A 18 -6.17 18.97 3.96
N LYS A 19 -5.95 19.88 4.93
CA LYS A 19 -4.94 19.65 5.98
C LYS A 19 -5.36 18.47 6.84
N LYS A 20 -6.63 18.42 7.24
CA LYS A 20 -7.17 17.28 7.98
C LYS A 20 -7.14 16.00 7.15
N ARG A 21 -7.45 16.08 5.85
CA ARG A 21 -7.37 14.92 4.95
C ARG A 21 -5.95 14.34 4.92
N VAL A 22 -4.93 15.18 4.73
CA VAL A 22 -3.52 14.76 4.75
C VAL A 22 -3.13 14.16 6.10
N ILE A 23 -3.55 14.75 7.22
CA ILE A 23 -3.28 14.17 8.55
C ILE A 23 -3.90 12.77 8.69
N ILE A 24 -5.14 12.58 8.22
CA ILE A 24 -5.81 11.28 8.26
C ILE A 24 -5.11 10.26 7.34
N VAL A 25 -4.64 10.68 6.16
CA VAL A 25 -3.79 9.84 5.28
C VAL A 25 -2.57 9.35 6.04
N LEU A 26 -1.83 10.24 6.70
CA LEU A 26 -0.64 9.87 7.46
C LEU A 26 -0.96 8.93 8.63
N ILE A 27 -2.08 9.16 9.33
CA ILE A 27 -2.53 8.28 10.41
C ILE A 27 -2.83 6.87 9.86
N PHE A 28 -3.54 6.75 8.74
CA PHE A 28 -3.84 5.45 8.15
C PHE A 28 -2.59 4.79 7.58
N THR A 29 -1.71 5.52 6.92
CA THR A 29 -0.40 5.01 6.49
C THR A 29 0.36 4.39 7.67
N PHE A 30 0.47 5.10 8.80
CA PHE A 30 1.12 4.60 10.01
C PHE A 30 0.38 3.39 10.61
N THR A 31 -0.95 3.41 10.59
CA THR A 31 -1.79 2.31 11.08
C THR A 31 -1.57 1.05 10.25
N LEU A 32 -1.50 1.17 8.92
CA LEU A 32 -1.26 0.04 8.01
C LEU A 32 0.15 -0.53 8.22
N TYR A 33 1.18 0.31 8.40
CA TYR A 33 2.51 -0.17 8.77
C TYR A 33 2.54 -0.90 10.11
N SER A 34 1.81 -0.37 11.10
CA SER A 34 1.69 -1.02 12.41
C SER A 34 1.01 -2.39 12.30
N LEU A 35 -0.03 -2.49 11.47
CA LEU A 35 -0.72 -3.75 11.18
C LEU A 35 0.22 -4.75 10.49
N LEU A 36 0.96 -4.31 9.47
CA LEU A 36 1.97 -5.12 8.77
C LEU A 36 3.00 -5.68 9.77
N TYR A 37 3.51 -4.82 10.64
CA TYR A 37 4.49 -5.22 11.66
C TYR A 37 3.92 -6.24 12.64
N ILE A 38 2.76 -5.93 13.25
CA ILE A 38 2.13 -6.85 14.20
C ILE A 38 1.91 -8.20 13.54
N ALA A 39 1.32 -8.24 12.35
CA ALA A 39 1.03 -9.48 11.62
C ALA A 39 2.30 -10.31 11.33
N SER A 40 3.43 -9.65 11.02
CA SER A 40 4.72 -10.33 10.80
C SER A 40 5.35 -10.95 12.05
N THR A 41 4.94 -10.50 13.24
CA THR A 41 5.45 -11.01 14.52
C THR A 41 4.57 -12.10 15.13
N ILE A 42 3.37 -12.33 14.59
CA ILE A 42 2.50 -13.41 15.05
C ILE A 42 3.19 -14.74 14.68
N PRO A 43 3.40 -15.66 15.64
CA PRO A 43 4.01 -16.95 15.36
C PRO A 43 3.28 -17.72 14.25
N LEU A 44 4.05 -18.43 13.44
CA LEU A 44 3.57 -19.30 12.36
C LEU A 44 3.91 -20.74 12.71
N SER A 45 3.02 -21.68 12.39
CA SER A 45 3.40 -23.09 12.33
C SER A 45 4.29 -23.32 11.11
N SER A 46 5.09 -24.40 11.11
CA SER A 46 5.90 -24.75 9.95
C SER A 46 5.03 -24.98 8.70
N GLU A 47 3.86 -25.61 8.86
CA GLU A 47 2.93 -25.85 7.76
C GLU A 47 2.36 -24.54 7.19
N GLU A 48 1.99 -23.58 8.05
CA GLU A 48 1.48 -22.28 7.59
C GLU A 48 2.58 -21.44 6.93
N ALA A 49 3.79 -21.48 7.46
CA ALA A 49 4.95 -20.84 6.82
C ALA A 49 5.22 -21.43 5.44
N ASP A 50 5.23 -22.76 5.30
CA ASP A 50 5.46 -23.44 4.03
C ASP A 50 4.37 -23.12 2.99
N LEU A 51 3.10 -23.02 3.41
CA LEU A 51 1.99 -22.62 2.54
C LEU A 51 2.15 -21.17 2.06
N LEU A 52 2.42 -20.24 2.96
CA LEU A 52 2.65 -18.84 2.62
C LEU A 52 3.86 -18.66 1.70
N MET A 53 4.93 -19.43 1.90
CA MET A 53 6.11 -19.38 1.02
C MET A 53 5.82 -19.91 -0.37
N LYS A 54 4.98 -20.96 -0.51
CA LYS A 54 4.54 -21.41 -1.84
C LYS A 54 3.69 -20.36 -2.54
N GLU A 55 2.78 -19.70 -1.83
CA GLU A 55 2.00 -18.60 -2.38
C GLU A 55 2.89 -17.43 -2.82
N ALA A 56 3.90 -17.07 -2.02
CA ALA A 56 4.93 -16.11 -2.42
C ALA A 56 5.62 -16.56 -3.71
N GLU A 57 6.20 -17.76 -3.74
CA GLU A 57 6.92 -18.24 -4.93
C GLU A 57 6.07 -18.19 -6.20
N GLU A 58 4.77 -18.49 -6.12
CA GLU A 58 3.87 -18.39 -7.27
C GLU A 58 3.67 -16.94 -7.74
N ILE A 59 3.62 -15.99 -6.80
CA ILE A 59 3.61 -14.55 -7.08
C ILE A 59 4.95 -14.12 -7.70
N PHE A 60 6.07 -14.59 -7.15
CA PHE A 60 7.41 -14.15 -7.55
C PHE A 60 7.98 -14.82 -8.80
N LYS A 61 7.45 -15.98 -9.21
CA LYS A 61 7.81 -16.64 -10.49
C LYS A 61 7.38 -15.83 -11.72
N GLN A 62 6.56 -14.80 -11.55
CA GLN A 62 6.16 -13.91 -12.63
C GLN A 62 7.22 -12.82 -12.81
N ARG A 63 7.71 -12.62 -14.03
CA ARG A 63 8.64 -11.52 -14.33
C ARG A 63 7.96 -10.19 -14.02
N PHE A 64 8.47 -9.45 -13.04
CA PHE A 64 7.94 -8.13 -12.71
C PHE A 64 8.49 -7.08 -13.67
N THR A 65 7.69 -6.68 -14.65
CA THR A 65 7.90 -5.36 -15.28
C THR A 65 7.42 -4.28 -14.32
N ILE A 66 7.84 -3.02 -14.54
CA ILE A 66 7.29 -1.86 -13.81
C ILE A 66 5.75 -1.84 -13.89
N ILE A 67 5.18 -2.24 -15.02
CA ILE A 67 3.72 -2.27 -15.22
C ILE A 67 3.08 -3.34 -14.34
N ASP A 68 3.68 -4.52 -14.19
CA ASP A 68 3.12 -5.59 -13.37
C ASP A 68 3.09 -5.21 -11.89
N ILE A 69 4.19 -4.64 -11.38
CA ILE A 69 4.29 -4.12 -10.00
C ILE A 69 3.23 -3.03 -9.77
N PHE A 70 3.15 -2.07 -10.71
CA PHE A 70 2.17 -0.99 -10.65
C PHE A 70 0.72 -1.53 -10.63
N LEU A 71 0.38 -2.43 -11.56
CA LEU A 71 -0.98 -2.96 -11.68
C LEU A 71 -1.37 -3.75 -10.45
N ASN A 72 -0.48 -4.57 -9.89
CA ASN A 72 -0.74 -5.32 -8.67
C ASN A 72 -1.13 -4.37 -7.52
N ASN A 73 -0.28 -3.40 -7.21
CA ASN A 73 -0.53 -2.46 -6.12
C ASN A 73 -1.70 -1.52 -6.42
N PHE A 74 -1.90 -1.14 -7.68
CA PHE A 74 -3.03 -0.29 -8.07
C PHE A 74 -4.36 -1.02 -7.93
N LEU A 75 -4.45 -2.29 -8.33
CA LEU A 75 -5.63 -3.12 -8.10
C LEU A 75 -5.96 -3.25 -6.61
N ILE A 76 -4.95 -3.51 -5.78
CA ILE A 76 -5.10 -3.52 -4.31
C ILE A 76 -5.67 -2.17 -3.83
N SER A 77 -5.11 -1.06 -4.29
CA SER A 77 -5.58 0.28 -3.89
C SER A 77 -7.02 0.58 -4.34
N LEU A 78 -7.42 0.10 -5.53
CA LEU A 78 -8.79 0.24 -6.03
C LEU A 78 -9.78 -0.55 -5.17
N ILE A 79 -9.40 -1.74 -4.70
CA ILE A 79 -10.18 -2.50 -3.73
C ILE A 79 -10.30 -1.73 -2.41
N MET A 80 -9.20 -1.16 -1.91
CA MET A 80 -9.18 -0.36 -0.67
C MET A 80 -10.06 0.91 -0.76
N LEU A 81 -10.24 1.46 -1.96
CA LEU A 81 -11.09 2.61 -2.23
C LEU A 81 -12.60 2.28 -2.20
N ILE A 82 -12.99 0.99 -2.24
CA ILE A 82 -14.40 0.60 -2.21
C ILE A 82 -15.00 1.06 -0.87
N PRO A 83 -16.11 1.82 -0.87
CA PRO A 83 -16.74 2.31 0.36
C PRO A 83 -17.16 1.15 1.26
N VAL A 84 -16.93 1.27 2.56
CA VAL A 84 -17.22 0.27 3.61
C VAL A 84 -16.34 -0.99 3.51
N ALA A 85 -16.34 -1.67 2.37
CA ALA A 85 -15.63 -2.94 2.19
C ALA A 85 -14.11 -2.75 2.08
N GLY A 86 -13.65 -1.66 1.48
CA GLY A 86 -12.25 -1.42 1.17
C GLY A 86 -11.32 -1.44 2.39
N PRO A 87 -11.64 -0.76 3.50
CA PRO A 87 -10.85 -0.83 4.72
C PRO A 87 -10.76 -2.25 5.31
N ILE A 88 -11.83 -3.03 5.20
CA ILE A 88 -11.86 -4.41 5.73
C ILE A 88 -10.95 -5.30 4.88
N VAL A 89 -11.16 -5.29 3.56
CA VAL A 89 -10.39 -6.11 2.62
C VAL A 89 -8.92 -5.66 2.56
N GLY A 90 -8.68 -4.35 2.56
CA GLY A 90 -7.35 -3.78 2.61
C GLY A 90 -6.59 -4.14 3.88
N GLY A 91 -7.24 -4.08 5.04
CA GLY A 91 -6.67 -4.55 6.29
C GLY A 91 -6.30 -6.04 6.24
N TYR A 92 -7.17 -6.87 5.66
CA TYR A 92 -6.88 -8.29 5.45
C TYR A 92 -5.67 -8.50 4.52
N ILE A 93 -5.58 -7.79 3.40
CA ILE A 93 -4.43 -7.88 2.47
C ILE A 93 -3.13 -7.53 3.21
N ILE A 94 -3.10 -6.40 3.92
CA ILE A 94 -1.90 -5.95 4.66
C ILE A 94 -1.55 -6.93 5.79
N PHE A 95 -2.54 -7.51 6.46
CA PHE A 95 -2.32 -8.55 7.47
C PHE A 95 -1.66 -9.79 6.84
N THR A 96 -2.18 -10.28 5.71
CA THR A 96 -1.61 -11.43 5.00
C THR A 96 -0.20 -11.15 4.48
N THR A 97 0.06 -9.95 3.96
CA THR A 97 1.43 -9.52 3.58
C THR A 97 2.36 -9.52 4.80
N GLY A 98 1.88 -9.08 5.96
CA GLY A 98 2.65 -9.15 7.20
C GLY A 98 2.96 -10.59 7.60
N ARG A 99 1.98 -11.50 7.54
CA ARG A 99 2.17 -12.93 7.77
C ARG A 99 3.21 -13.53 6.81
N LEU A 100 3.19 -13.12 5.55
CA LEU A 100 4.18 -13.54 4.56
C LEU A 100 5.61 -13.11 4.95
N LEU A 101 5.80 -11.87 5.41
CA LEU A 101 7.09 -11.41 5.95
C LEU A 101 7.51 -12.20 7.20
N GLY A 102 6.56 -12.63 8.02
CA GLY A 102 6.81 -13.55 9.14
C GLY A 102 7.30 -14.92 8.66
N ALA A 103 6.72 -15.48 7.59
CA ALA A 103 7.15 -16.74 7.01
C ALA A 103 8.56 -16.62 6.41
N LEU A 104 8.85 -15.53 5.72
CA LEU A 104 10.19 -15.20 5.22
C LEU A 104 11.20 -15.08 6.35
N SER A 105 10.81 -14.48 7.47
CA SER A 105 11.65 -14.37 8.65
C SER A 105 12.04 -15.76 9.20
N VAL A 106 11.09 -16.69 9.28
CA VAL A 106 11.35 -18.07 9.71
C VAL A 106 12.28 -18.80 8.72
N SER A 107 12.03 -18.66 7.42
CA SER A 107 12.81 -19.33 6.36
C SER A 107 14.25 -18.82 6.25
N THR A 108 14.44 -17.50 6.33
CA THR A 108 15.76 -16.87 6.15
C THR A 108 16.55 -16.70 7.45
N GLY A 109 15.88 -16.79 8.60
CA GLY A 109 16.45 -16.44 9.90
C GLY A 109 16.59 -14.93 10.14
N PHE A 110 16.19 -14.08 9.20
CA PHE A 110 16.20 -12.62 9.41
C PHE A 110 15.03 -12.20 10.31
N PRO A 111 15.23 -11.32 11.31
CA PRO A 111 14.14 -10.76 12.10
C PRO A 111 13.08 -10.04 11.24
N PRO A 112 11.77 -10.17 11.52
CA PRO A 112 10.71 -9.54 10.71
C PRO A 112 10.86 -8.02 10.63
N ILE A 113 11.35 -7.41 11.70
CA ILE A 113 11.62 -5.97 11.75
C ILE A 113 12.64 -5.52 10.70
N LEU A 114 13.64 -6.35 10.36
CA LEU A 114 14.62 -6.01 9.33
C LEU A 114 14.01 -6.07 7.93
N LEU A 115 13.16 -7.07 7.68
CA LEU A 115 12.44 -7.20 6.41
C LEU A 115 11.48 -6.03 6.19
N ILE A 116 10.75 -5.60 7.23
CA ILE A 116 9.91 -4.39 7.18
C ILE A 116 10.75 -3.12 7.08
N SER A 117 11.87 -3.06 7.79
CA SER A 117 12.78 -1.91 7.68
C SER A 117 13.30 -1.76 6.26
N LEU A 118 13.48 -2.86 5.52
CA LEU A 118 13.88 -2.80 4.12
C LEU A 118 12.84 -2.02 3.30
N THR A 119 11.55 -2.29 3.45
CA THR A 119 10.50 -1.57 2.71
C THR A 119 10.40 -0.08 3.07
N ILE A 120 10.80 0.29 4.29
CA ILE A 120 10.90 1.70 4.72
C ILE A 120 12.16 2.36 4.16
N ILE A 121 13.31 1.70 4.26
CA ILE A 121 14.62 2.20 3.85
C ILE A 121 14.69 2.38 2.33
N THR A 122 14.03 1.52 1.57
CA THR A 122 14.03 1.54 0.11
C THR A 122 13.13 2.62 -0.49
N ILE A 123 12.44 3.42 0.33
CA ILE A 123 11.57 4.56 -0.01
C ILE A 123 10.32 4.19 -0.83
N TYR A 124 10.38 3.16 -1.70
CA TYR A 124 9.23 2.73 -2.49
C TYR A 124 8.09 2.24 -1.59
N GLY A 125 8.38 1.52 -0.51
CA GLY A 125 7.37 1.06 0.44
C GLY A 125 6.69 2.23 1.17
N LEU A 126 7.42 3.31 1.48
CA LEU A 126 6.81 4.51 2.06
C LEU A 126 5.82 5.16 1.09
N ILE A 127 6.18 5.25 -0.18
CA ILE A 127 5.31 5.82 -1.22
C ILE A 127 4.08 4.93 -1.44
N GLU A 128 4.26 3.61 -1.44
CA GLU A 128 3.17 2.64 -1.56
C GLU A 128 2.18 2.75 -0.39
N PHE A 129 2.66 2.73 0.85
CA PHE A 129 1.80 2.86 2.04
C PHE A 129 1.18 4.25 2.18
N LEU A 130 1.77 5.30 1.60
CA LEU A 130 1.11 6.61 1.44
C LEU A 130 -0.06 6.53 0.44
N ALA A 131 0.09 5.78 -0.65
CA ALA A 131 -0.98 5.52 -1.60
C ALA A 131 -2.12 4.70 -0.96
N TYR A 132 -1.80 3.68 -0.17
CA TYR A 132 -2.78 2.91 0.60
C TYR A 132 -3.47 3.71 1.69
N GLY A 133 -2.74 4.55 2.43
CA GLY A 133 -3.34 5.49 3.39
C GLY A 133 -4.30 6.48 2.73
N THR A 134 -3.99 6.91 1.50
CA THR A 134 -4.88 7.75 0.68
C THR A 134 -6.14 6.98 0.30
N ALA A 135 -6.02 5.75 -0.19
CA ALA A 135 -7.14 4.88 -0.53
C ALA A 135 -8.07 4.61 0.67
N PHE A 136 -7.49 4.29 1.82
CA PHE A 136 -8.22 4.07 3.08
C PHE A 136 -9.00 5.31 3.53
N THR A 137 -8.32 6.47 3.50
CA THR A 137 -8.90 7.75 3.89
C THR A 137 -10.12 8.08 3.03
N GLU A 138 -9.99 7.96 1.71
CA GLU A 138 -11.09 8.24 0.80
C GLU A 138 -12.23 7.24 0.92
N SER A 139 -11.95 5.96 1.11
CA SER A 139 -13.03 4.99 1.31
C SER A 139 -13.89 5.38 2.52
N ILE A 140 -13.26 5.74 3.65
CA ILE A 140 -13.96 6.14 4.87
C ILE A 140 -14.72 7.46 4.68
N LEU A 141 -14.08 8.47 4.08
CA LEU A 141 -14.70 9.77 3.87
C LEU A 141 -15.85 9.69 2.86
N PHE A 142 -15.69 8.91 1.80
CA PHE A 142 -16.73 8.68 0.82
C PHE A 142 -17.88 7.87 1.42
N THR A 143 -17.61 6.83 2.22
CA THR A 143 -18.62 6.12 3.01
C THR A 143 -19.40 7.07 3.90
N TYR A 144 -18.72 7.94 4.65
CA TYR A 144 -19.37 8.94 5.49
C TYR A 144 -20.23 9.91 4.67
N SER A 145 -19.77 10.28 3.47
CA SER A 145 -20.53 11.12 2.53
C SER A 145 -21.83 10.48 2.04
N ILE A 146 -21.84 9.15 1.85
CA ILE A 146 -23.04 8.38 1.47
C ILE A 146 -24.07 8.52 2.58
N PHE A 147 -23.69 8.25 3.83
CA PHE A 147 -24.59 8.36 4.98
C PHE A 147 -25.07 9.80 5.23
N LYS A 148 -24.26 10.80 4.92
CA LYS A 148 -24.64 12.22 5.02
C LYS A 148 -25.31 12.79 3.77
N LYS A 149 -25.55 11.97 2.73
CA LYS A 149 -26.13 12.41 1.44
C LYS A 149 -25.37 13.57 0.78
N LYS A 150 -24.03 13.60 0.94
CA LYS A 150 -23.12 14.63 0.40
C LYS A 150 -22.15 14.08 -0.67
N THR A 151 -22.51 12.97 -1.31
CA THR A 151 -21.66 12.24 -2.27
C THR A 151 -21.15 13.05 -3.45
N ARG A 152 -21.93 14.04 -3.93
CA ARG A 152 -21.55 14.89 -5.08
C ARG A 152 -20.28 15.71 -4.83
N ILE A 153 -20.04 16.07 -3.56
CA ILE A 153 -18.86 16.84 -3.17
C ILE A 153 -17.65 15.89 -3.06
N GLU A 154 -17.81 14.76 -2.40
CA GLU A 154 -16.71 13.81 -2.15
C GLU A 154 -16.33 12.98 -3.38
N SER A 155 -17.20 12.84 -4.38
CA SER A 155 -16.86 12.12 -5.63
C SER A 155 -15.72 12.80 -6.39
N ARG A 156 -15.56 14.12 -6.28
CA ARG A 156 -14.40 14.82 -6.84
C ARG A 156 -13.11 14.44 -6.11
N TRP A 157 -13.15 14.39 -4.78
CA TRP A 157 -12.00 13.97 -3.96
C TRP A 157 -11.64 12.50 -4.20
N LEU A 158 -12.62 11.64 -4.38
CA LEU A 158 -12.41 10.24 -4.74
C LEU A 158 -11.65 10.12 -6.07
N ILE A 159 -12.05 10.84 -7.12
CA ILE A 159 -11.37 10.82 -8.43
C ILE A 159 -9.94 11.38 -8.32
N ILE A 160 -9.76 12.51 -7.62
CA ILE A 160 -8.44 13.11 -7.39
C ILE A 160 -7.52 12.12 -6.67
N SER A 161 -8.06 11.38 -5.70
CA SER A 161 -7.29 10.43 -4.92
C SER A 161 -6.99 9.15 -5.69
N ILE A 162 -7.91 8.65 -6.53
CA ILE A 162 -7.61 7.56 -7.48
C ILE A 162 -6.41 7.95 -8.36
N ALA A 163 -6.44 9.15 -8.94
CA ALA A 163 -5.34 9.64 -9.77
C ALA A 163 -4.04 9.84 -8.97
N GLY A 164 -4.13 10.41 -7.76
CA GLY A 164 -2.98 10.59 -6.86
C GLY A 164 -2.35 9.27 -6.44
N THR A 165 -3.15 8.29 -6.05
CA THR A 165 -2.73 6.93 -5.73
C THR A 165 -2.07 6.27 -6.93
N ALA A 166 -2.63 6.38 -8.14
CA ALA A 166 -2.01 5.85 -9.35
C ALA A 166 -0.61 6.44 -9.59
N ILE A 167 -0.45 7.77 -9.43
CA ILE A 167 0.85 8.44 -9.60
C ILE A 167 1.86 7.96 -8.55
N LEU A 168 1.45 7.89 -7.28
CA LEU A 168 2.31 7.40 -6.19
C LEU A 168 2.76 5.97 -6.46
N LEU A 169 1.84 5.08 -6.83
CA LEU A 169 2.15 3.67 -7.07
C LEU A 169 3.00 3.45 -8.31
N LEU A 170 2.85 4.27 -9.35
CA LEU A 170 3.72 4.20 -10.52
C LEU A 170 5.16 4.61 -10.15
N ALA A 171 5.31 5.63 -9.30
CA ALA A 171 6.62 6.04 -8.78
C ALA A 171 7.23 4.96 -7.89
N ALA A 172 6.44 4.34 -7.00
CA ALA A 172 6.88 3.22 -6.18
C ALA A 172 7.33 2.03 -7.04
N ALA A 173 6.54 1.65 -8.04
CA ALA A 173 6.87 0.55 -8.96
C ALA A 173 8.17 0.79 -9.74
N ALA A 174 8.41 2.02 -10.19
CA ALA A 174 9.66 2.37 -10.88
C ALA A 174 10.88 2.26 -9.95
N LEU A 175 10.75 2.71 -8.70
CA LEU A 175 11.81 2.59 -7.69
C LEU A 175 12.06 1.13 -7.30
N GLU A 176 11.00 0.36 -7.06
CA GLU A 176 11.08 -1.06 -6.72
C GLU A 176 11.73 -1.87 -7.83
N TYR A 177 11.29 -1.69 -9.08
CA TYR A 177 11.91 -2.36 -10.24
C TYR A 177 13.40 -2.02 -10.35
N THR A 178 13.77 -0.75 -10.19
CA THR A 178 15.18 -0.32 -10.25
C THR A 178 16.01 -0.98 -9.16
N LEU A 179 15.44 -1.14 -7.96
CA LEU A 179 16.08 -1.80 -6.83
C LEU A 179 16.27 -3.30 -7.08
N ILE A 180 15.24 -3.99 -7.58
CA ILE A 180 15.31 -5.41 -7.93
C ILE A 180 16.40 -5.64 -8.98
N GLN A 181 16.43 -4.83 -10.04
CA GLN A 181 17.46 -4.92 -11.08
C GLN A 181 18.86 -4.66 -10.52
N PHE A 182 19.02 -3.66 -9.66
CA PHE A 182 20.31 -3.35 -9.04
C PHE A 182 20.82 -4.52 -8.20
N PHE A 183 19.99 -5.11 -7.33
CA PHE A 183 20.41 -6.26 -6.53
C PHE A 183 20.63 -7.52 -7.37
N GLY A 184 19.82 -7.76 -8.41
CA GLY A 184 20.02 -8.88 -9.35
C GLY A 184 21.34 -8.80 -10.11
N GLN A 185 21.81 -7.58 -10.43
CA GLN A 185 23.12 -7.37 -11.06
C GLN A 185 24.29 -7.55 -10.08
N VAL A 186 24.14 -7.08 -8.84
CA VAL A 186 25.20 -7.13 -7.80
C VAL A 186 25.35 -8.54 -7.22
N TYR A 187 24.25 -9.28 -7.15
CA TYR A 187 24.21 -10.67 -6.70
C TYR A 187 23.44 -11.48 -7.75
N PRO A 188 24.12 -12.21 -8.66
CA PRO A 188 23.45 -12.98 -9.70
C PRO A 188 22.51 -14.07 -9.16
N GLY A 189 22.70 -14.49 -7.90
CA GLY A 189 21.78 -15.36 -7.16
C GLY A 189 20.59 -14.63 -6.52
N VAL A 190 20.48 -13.30 -6.65
CA VAL A 190 19.32 -12.53 -6.18
C VAL A 190 18.12 -12.69 -7.09
N GLU A 191 18.27 -13.00 -8.38
CA GLU A 191 17.10 -13.43 -9.16
C GLU A 191 16.52 -14.74 -8.61
N GLU A 192 17.37 -15.62 -8.08
CA GLU A 192 16.95 -16.88 -7.43
C GLU A 192 16.48 -16.65 -5.97
N PHE A 193 17.01 -15.62 -5.28
CA PHE A 193 16.60 -15.21 -3.93
C PHE A 193 15.31 -14.38 -3.94
N ALA A 194 15.12 -13.47 -4.90
CA ALA A 194 13.89 -12.70 -5.14
C ALA A 194 12.81 -13.55 -5.84
N ALA A 195 13.16 -14.73 -6.34
CA ALA A 195 12.21 -15.78 -6.70
C ALA A 195 11.88 -16.74 -5.53
N ARG A 196 12.61 -16.63 -4.40
CA ARG A 196 12.44 -17.40 -3.15
C ARG A 196 11.88 -16.57 -1.99
N ILE A 197 12.04 -15.24 -2.06
CA ILE A 197 11.32 -14.25 -1.29
C ILE A 197 10.04 -14.00 -2.03
#